data_AF-A0A2I0N6C5-F1
#
_entry.id   AF-A0A2I0N6C5-F1
#
_cell.length_a   1.000
_cell.length_b   1.000
_cell.length_c   1.000
_cell.angle_alpha   90.00
_cell.angle_beta   90.00
_cell.angle_gamma   90.00
#
_symmetry.space_group_name_H-M   'P 1'
#
loop_
_entity.id
_entity.type
_entity.pdbx_description
1 polymer ?
#
loop_
_entity_poly.entity_id
_entity_poly.type
_entity_poly.pdbx_seq_one_letter_code
_entity_poly.pdbx_strand_id
1 'polypeptide(L)'
;MRNIEEADFFKSVFPIFKLVAIDAPFEVRCERLINRGRSDAPQNPEECKKRDERELSWGLGKLIEKADIRIENAGTLNDFRRMFREAFEEMA
;
A
#
# COMPACT_ATOMS: atom_id res chain seq x y z
N MET A 1 2.35 3.24 -7.01
CA MET A 1 1.50 2.90 -8.15
C MET A 1 0.05 3.10 -7.74
N ARG A 2 -0.79 3.70 -8.57
CA ARG A 2 -2.14 4.15 -8.21
C ARG A 2 -3.26 3.55 -9.05
N ASN A 3 -2.94 2.99 -10.22
CA ASN A 3 -3.91 2.37 -11.11
C ASN A 3 -3.33 1.12 -11.79
N ILE A 4 -4.20 0.35 -12.43
CA ILE A 4 -3.82 -0.91 -13.07
C ILE A 4 -3.01 -0.69 -14.35
N GLU A 5 -3.24 0.42 -15.04
CA GLU A 5 -2.56 0.78 -16.28
C GLU A 5 -1.06 0.97 -16.06
N GLU A 6 -0.66 1.60 -14.94
CA GLU A 6 0.75 1.69 -14.53
C GLU A 6 1.36 0.30 -14.33
N ALA A 7 0.63 -0.62 -13.67
CA ALA A 7 1.11 -1.98 -13.40
C ALA A 7 1.29 -2.78 -14.68
N ASP A 8 0.30 -2.73 -15.56
CA ASP A 8 0.31 -3.43 -16.84
C ASP A 8 1.43 -2.89 -17.74
N PHE A 9 1.66 -1.57 -17.73
CA PHE A 9 2.80 -0.97 -18.43
C PHE A 9 4.13 -1.50 -17.89
N PHE A 10 4.36 -1.46 -16.57
CA PHE A 10 5.61 -1.95 -16.00
C PHE A 10 5.82 -3.45 -16.24
N LYS A 11 4.76 -4.25 -16.16
CA LYS A 11 4.80 -5.68 -16.48
C LYS A 11 5.14 -5.94 -17.95
N SER A 12 4.80 -5.04 -18.86
CA SER A 12 5.17 -5.13 -20.27
C SER A 12 6.64 -4.75 -20.55
N VAL A 13 7.23 -3.89 -19.70
CA VAL A 13 8.59 -3.36 -19.88
C VAL A 13 9.63 -4.22 -19.19
N PHE A 14 9.33 -4.74 -18.01
CA PHE A 14 10.29 -5.47 -17.19
C PHE A 14 10.08 -6.99 -17.30
N PRO A 15 11.15 -7.77 -17.61
CA PRO A 15 11.06 -9.23 -17.66
C PRO A 15 10.65 -9.86 -16.33
N ILE A 16 11.03 -9.22 -15.22
CA ILE A 16 10.66 -9.62 -13.87
C ILE A 16 9.97 -8.41 -13.24
N PHE A 17 8.70 -8.58 -12.89
CA PHE A 17 7.90 -7.58 -12.20
C PHE A 17 7.13 -8.27 -11.07
N LYS A 18 7.19 -7.69 -9.87
CA LYS A 18 6.47 -8.15 -8.68
C LYS A 18 5.72 -7.00 -8.06
N LEU A 19 4.44 -7.21 -7.79
CA LEU A 19 3.57 -6.26 -7.12
C LEU A 19 3.42 -6.66 -5.66
N VAL A 20 3.92 -5.80 -4.76
CA VAL A 20 3.79 -5.98 -3.31
C VAL A 20 2.78 -4.99 -2.77
N ALA A 21 1.70 -5.48 -2.17
CA ALA A 21 0.75 -4.66 -1.44
C ALA A 21 1.13 -4.62 0.04
N ILE A 22 1.16 -3.43 0.62
CA ILE A 22 1.35 -3.23 2.05
C ILE A 22 0.03 -2.67 2.60
N ASP A 23 -0.63 -3.43 3.46
CA ASP A 23 -1.88 -3.06 4.09
C ASP A 23 -1.71 -2.90 5.61
N ALA A 24 -2.66 -2.20 6.22
CA ALA A 24 -2.75 -2.05 7.66
C ALA A 24 -4.21 -1.70 8.01
N PRO A 25 -4.66 -2.01 9.24
CA PRO A 25 -5.99 -1.63 9.71
C PRO A 25 -6.25 -0.13 9.51
N PHE A 26 -7.49 0.22 9.19
CA PHE A 26 -7.89 1.59 8.87
C PHE A 26 -7.49 2.57 9.98
N GLU A 27 -7.74 2.20 11.23
CA GLU A 27 -7.48 3.01 12.42
C GLU A 27 -5.98 3.31 12.55
N VAL A 28 -5.14 2.29 12.37
CA VAL A 28 -3.68 2.40 12.42
C VAL A 28 -3.16 3.29 11.28
N ARG A 29 -3.68 3.14 10.06
CA ARG A 29 -3.30 4.00 8.92
C ARG A 29 -3.71 5.45 9.16
N CYS A 30 -4.94 5.67 9.63
CA CYS A 30 -5.46 7.00 9.89
C CYS A 30 -4.64 7.74 10.94
N GLU A 31 -4.37 7.09 12.06
CA GLU A 31 -3.53 7.66 13.12
C GLU A 31 -2.15 8.05 12.60
N ARG A 32 -1.49 7.15 11.85
CA ARG A 32 -0.19 7.43 11.23
C ARG A 32 -0.25 8.58 10.22
N LEU A 33 -1.32 8.69 9.44
CA LEU A 33 -1.50 9.76 8.45
C LEU A 33 -1.73 11.12 9.11
N ILE A 34 -2.57 11.19 10.14
CA ILE A 34 -2.84 12.41 10.92
C ILE A 34 -1.55 12.89 11.59
N ASN A 35 -0.82 11.97 12.24
CA ASN A 35 0.43 12.28 12.95
C ASN A 35 1.60 12.65 12.01
N ARG A 36 1.46 12.45 10.69
CA ARG A 36 2.53 12.70 9.71
C ARG A 36 2.83 14.19 9.51
N GLY A 37 1.92 15.09 9.89
CA GLY A 37 2.15 16.54 9.90
C GLY A 37 2.37 17.18 8.52
N ARG A 38 1.95 16.52 7.44
CA ARG A 38 1.98 17.13 6.09
C ARG A 38 0.83 18.12 5.91
N SER A 39 1.02 19.11 5.05
CA SER A 39 -0.04 20.08 4.70
C SER A 39 -1.29 19.44 4.08
N ASP A 40 -1.15 18.27 3.45
CA ASP A 40 -2.24 17.46 2.89
C ASP A 40 -2.63 16.26 3.77
N ALA A 41 -2.18 16.23 5.03
CA ALA A 41 -2.58 15.19 5.96
C ALA A 41 -4.07 15.36 6.33
N PRO A 42 -4.85 14.27 6.34
CA PRO A 42 -6.21 14.32 6.88
C PRO A 42 -6.14 14.75 8.35
N GLN A 43 -7.13 15.54 8.79
CA GLN A 43 -7.21 16.05 10.16
C GLN A 43 -8.04 15.14 11.07
N ASN A 44 -8.86 14.27 10.49
CA ASN A 44 -9.78 13.41 11.21
C ASN A 44 -10.05 12.11 10.42
N PRO A 45 -10.63 11.07 11.07
CA PRO A 45 -10.94 9.81 10.40
C PRO A 45 -11.89 9.94 9.19
N GLU A 46 -12.76 10.94 9.16
CA GLU A 46 -13.69 11.14 8.05
C GLU A 46 -12.96 11.64 6.78
N GLU A 47 -11.99 12.53 6.94
CA GLU A 47 -11.10 12.94 5.86
C GLU A 47 -10.22 11.78 5.38
N CYS A 48 -9.79 10.89 6.28
CA CYS A 48 -9.09 9.66 5.89
C CYS A 48 -9.98 8.76 5.02
N LYS A 49 -11.26 8.57 5.37
CA LYS A 49 -12.20 7.78 4.54
C LYS A 49 -12.37 8.39 3.15
N LYS A 50 -12.61 9.70 3.07
CA LYS A 50 -12.73 10.41 1.78
C LYS A 50 -11.49 10.31 0.93
N ARG A 51 -10.31 10.23 1.57
CA ARG A 51 -9.05 9.97 0.88
C ARG A 51 -8.99 8.53 0.36
N ASP A 52 -9.29 7.54 1.20
CA ASP A 52 -9.30 6.12 0.81
C ASP A 52 -10.30 5.88 -0.35
N GLU A 53 -11.51 6.42 -0.29
CA GLU A 53 -12.52 6.33 -1.36
C GLU A 53 -12.01 6.88 -2.69
N ARG A 54 -11.30 8.02 -2.64
CA ARG A 54 -10.69 8.62 -3.82
C ARG A 54 -9.59 7.73 -4.41
N GLU A 55 -8.71 7.20 -3.56
CA GLU A 55 -7.65 6.29 -4.00
C GLU A 55 -8.23 4.98 -4.58
N LEU A 56 -9.31 4.44 -3.99
CA LEU A 56 -10.05 3.30 -4.53
C LEU A 56 -10.65 3.60 -5.90
N SER A 57 -11.22 4.80 -6.10
CA SER A 57 -11.74 5.23 -7.41
C SER A 57 -10.67 5.33 -8.50
N TRP A 58 -9.40 5.52 -8.13
CA TRP A 58 -8.27 5.47 -9.06
C TRP A 58 -7.85 4.04 -9.44
N GLY A 59 -8.41 3.02 -8.78
CA GLY A 59 -8.11 1.62 -9.06
C GLY A 59 -7.10 0.99 -8.11
N LEU A 60 -6.77 1.64 -6.98
CA LEU A 60 -5.88 1.07 -5.97
C LEU A 60 -6.39 -0.29 -5.45
N GLY A 61 -7.70 -0.46 -5.29
CA GLY A 61 -8.29 -1.73 -4.87
C GLY A 61 -7.94 -2.89 -5.82
N LYS A 62 -8.01 -2.65 -7.14
CA LYS A 62 -7.64 -3.63 -8.17
C LYS A 62 -6.15 -3.98 -8.11
N LEU A 63 -5.29 -3.01 -7.77
CA LEU A 63 -3.86 -3.27 -7.58
C LEU A 63 -3.59 -4.17 -6.38
N ILE A 64 -4.25 -3.89 -5.25
CA ILE A 64 -4.12 -4.70 -4.04
C ILE A 64 -4.60 -6.13 -4.30
N GLU A 65 -5.71 -6.31 -5.02
CA GLU A 65 -6.21 -7.61 -5.45
C GLU A 65 -5.21 -8.39 -6.31
N LYS A 66 -4.50 -7.72 -7.22
CA LYS A 66 -3.52 -8.35 -8.12
C LYS A 66 -2.10 -8.48 -7.54
N ALA A 67 -1.89 -8.09 -6.29
CA ALA A 67 -0.56 -8.16 -5.69
C ALA A 67 -0.07 -9.61 -5.62
N ASP A 68 1.17 -9.84 -6.02
CA ASP A 68 1.85 -11.14 -5.89
C ASP A 68 2.11 -11.46 -4.42
N ILE A 69 2.37 -10.43 -3.60
CA ILE A 69 2.66 -10.55 -2.17
C ILE A 69 1.88 -9.49 -1.40
N ARG A 70 1.38 -9.87 -0.22
CA ARG A 70 0.75 -8.96 0.74
C ARG A 70 1.51 -8.97 2.05
N ILE A 71 1.78 -7.78 2.58
CA ILE A 71 2.48 -7.58 3.85
C ILE A 71 1.60 -6.71 4.76
N GLU A 72 1.11 -7.32 5.83
CA GLU A 72 0.34 -6.61 6.84
C GLU A 72 1.26 -5.82 7.80
N ASN A 73 1.18 -4.50 7.74
CA ASN A 73 1.92 -3.56 8.58
C ASN A 73 1.11 -3.13 9.82
N ALA A 74 0.62 -4.12 10.57
CA ALA A 74 -0.10 -3.92 11.84
C ALA A 74 0.82 -4.03 13.08
N GLY A 75 2.00 -4.63 12.93
CA GLY A 75 2.95 -4.85 14.02
C GLY A 75 3.97 -3.74 14.25
N THR A 76 5.09 -4.11 14.88
CA THR A 76 6.21 -3.18 15.09
C THR A 76 7.00 -2.97 13.80
N LEU A 77 7.86 -1.94 13.77
CA LEU A 77 8.80 -1.73 12.67
C LEU A 77 9.72 -2.95 12.45
N ASN A 78 10.07 -3.66 13.53
CA ASN A 78 10.91 -4.85 13.43
C ASN A 78 10.15 -6.02 12.79
N ASP A 79 8.87 -6.19 13.11
CA ASP A 79 8.01 -7.18 12.46
C ASP A 79 7.88 -6.89 10.97
N PHE A 80 7.58 -5.65 10.61
CA PHE A 80 7.49 -5.25 9.20
C PHE A 80 8.81 -5.46 8.45
N ARG A 81 9.96 -5.13 9.07
CA ARG A 81 11.29 -5.38 8.48
C ARG A 81 11.60 -6.86 8.29
N ARG A 82 11.14 -7.72 9.20
CA ARG A 82 11.28 -9.18 9.07
C ARG A 82 10.44 -9.68 7.90
N MET A 83 9.13 -9.38 7.89
CA MET A 83 8.20 -9.80 6.84
C MET A 83 8.64 -9.31 5.46
N PHE A 84 9.14 -8.08 5.37
CA PHE A 84 9.66 -7.54 4.11
C PHE A 84 10.89 -8.29 3.61
N ARG A 85 11.81 -8.69 4.50
CA ARG A 85 12.97 -9.50 4.11
C ARG A 85 12.56 -10.88 3.62
N GLU A 86 11.66 -11.54 4.33
CA GLU A 86 11.11 -12.85 3.94
C GLU A 86 10.45 -12.77 2.55
N ALA A 87 9.55 -11.78 2.36
CA ALA A 87 8.94 -11.53 1.07
C ALA A 87 9.96 -11.24 -0.04
N PHE A 88 11.01 -10.47 0.26
CA PHE A 88 12.05 -10.15 -0.70
C PHE A 88 12.88 -11.37 -1.12
N GLU A 89 13.22 -12.24 -0.16
CA GLU A 89 13.93 -13.49 -0.42
C GLU A 89 13.10 -14.48 -1.24
N GLU A 90 11.78 -14.52 -1.07
CA GLU A 90 10.88 -15.33 -1.92
C GLU A 90 10.79 -14.82 -3.38
N MET A 91 11.13 -13.55 -3.61
CA MET A 91 11.12 -12.91 -4.94
C MET A 91 12.47 -12.96 -5.67
N ALA A 92 13.56 -13.24 -4.95
CA ALA A 92 14.93 -13.27 -5.46
C ALA A 92 15.25 -14.62 -6.14
#